data_AF-A0A371MJE8-F1
#
_entry.id   AF-A0A371MJE8-F1
#
_cell.length_a   1.000
_cell.length_b   1.000
_cell.length_c   1.000
_cell.angle_alpha   90.00
_cell.angle_beta   90.00
_cell.angle_gamma   90.00
#
_symmetry.space_group_name_H-M   'P 1'
#
loop_
_entity.id
_entity.type
_entity.pdbx_description
1 polymer ?
#
loop_
_entity_poly.entity_id
_entity_poly.type
_entity_poly.pdbx_seq_one_letter_code
_entity_poly.pdbx_strand_id
1 'polypeptide(L)'
;MTSTREWWNDLLPREKPYSVVRFDESVPPTDTSFATKQSEVDHPSDAPDECLEAAEELVVYDQVGRMVKRTDGSVAPSVLF
;
A
#
# COMPACT_ATOMS: atom_id res chain seq x y z
N MET A 1 -21.48 -8.22 4.72
CA MET A 1 -20.41 -8.59 3.78
C MET A 1 -20.12 -7.34 2.98
N THR A 2 -19.15 -6.54 3.42
CA THR A 2 -18.63 -5.44 2.61
C THR A 2 -18.12 -6.05 1.32
N SER A 3 -18.61 -5.56 0.18
CA SER A 3 -18.12 -6.05 -1.10
C SER A 3 -16.65 -5.70 -1.18
N THR A 4 -15.79 -6.60 -1.68
CA THR A 4 -14.33 -6.36 -1.81
C THR A 4 -14.02 -4.99 -2.46
N ARG A 5 -14.89 -4.53 -3.36
CA ARG A 5 -14.84 -3.19 -3.97
C ARG A 5 -14.97 -2.03 -2.99
N GLU A 6 -15.88 -2.12 -2.02
CA GLU A 6 -16.09 -1.06 -1.03
C GLU A 6 -14.88 -0.94 -0.11
N TRP A 7 -14.27 -2.07 0.24
CA TRP A 7 -13.02 -2.12 1.00
C TRP A 7 -11.86 -1.46 0.25
N TRP A 8 -11.66 -1.77 -1.05
CA TRP A 8 -10.65 -1.09 -1.86
C TRP A 8 -10.86 0.42 -1.98
N ASN A 9 -12.12 0.89 -1.98
CA ASN A 9 -12.41 2.32 -1.99
C ASN A 9 -12.09 3.00 -0.65
N ASP A 10 -12.10 2.25 0.46
CA ASP A 10 -11.73 2.78 1.77
C ASP A 10 -10.22 3.07 1.88
N LEU A 11 -9.42 2.37 1.09
CA LEU A 11 -7.97 2.53 1.02
C LEU A 11 -7.54 3.82 0.29
N LEU A 12 -8.45 4.45 -0.47
CA LEU A 12 -8.18 5.70 -1.16
C LEU A 12 -8.05 6.87 -0.17
N PRO A 13 -7.31 7.93 -0.53
CA PRO A 13 -7.22 9.12 0.29
C PRO A 13 -8.60 9.79 0.43
N ARG A 14 -8.91 10.29 1.62
CA ARG A 14 -10.13 11.05 1.94
C ARG A 14 -9.82 12.40 2.55
N GLU A 15 -8.81 12.46 3.41
CA GLU A 15 -8.43 13.68 4.14
C GLU A 15 -7.27 14.40 3.47
N LYS A 16 -6.31 13.66 2.92
CA LYS A 16 -5.10 14.20 2.28
C LYS A 16 -5.02 13.74 0.81
N PRO A 17 -4.12 14.32 -0.01
CA PRO A 17 -4.03 13.97 -1.43
C PRO A 17 -3.47 12.56 -1.71
N TYR A 18 -2.77 11.94 -0.75
CA TYR A 18 -2.19 10.61 -0.93
C TYR A 18 -2.48 9.70 0.26
N SER A 19 -2.66 8.41 0.00
CA SER A 19 -2.83 7.38 1.03
C SER A 19 -1.72 6.35 0.92
N VAL A 20 -1.17 5.96 2.06
CA VAL A 20 -0.19 4.90 2.20
C VAL A 20 -0.94 3.64 2.59
N VAL A 21 -0.86 2.64 1.73
CA VAL A 21 -1.52 1.35 1.90
C VAL A 21 -0.45 0.28 2.04
N ARG A 22 -0.53 -0.48 3.14
CA ARG A 22 0.30 -1.65 3.38
C ARG A 22 -0.36 -2.87 2.79
N PHE A 23 0.39 -3.58 1.97
CA PHE A 23 0.05 -4.87 1.42
C PHE A 23 0.81 -5.95 2.19
N ASP A 24 0.12 -6.95 2.71
CA ASP A 24 0.74 -8.12 3.34
C ASP A 24 0.57 -9.32 2.41
N GLU A 25 1.65 -9.73 1.76
CA GLU A 25 1.64 -10.87 0.82
C GLU A 25 1.54 -12.22 1.54
N SER A 26 1.64 -12.22 2.88
CA SER A 26 1.47 -13.40 3.72
C SER A 26 0.01 -13.89 3.76
N VAL A 27 -0.95 -13.02 3.44
CA VAL A 27 -2.39 -13.34 3.44
C VAL A 27 -2.96 -13.32 2.02
N PRO A 28 -4.04 -14.09 1.76
CA PRO A 28 -4.65 -14.10 0.43
C PRO A 28 -5.33 -12.76 0.11
N PRO A 29 -5.41 -12.34 -1.16
CA PRO A 29 -6.00 -11.06 -1.58
C PRO A 29 -7.52 -10.94 -1.34
N THR A 30 -8.16 -12.05 -0.94
CA THR A 30 -9.56 -12.06 -0.50
C THR A 30 -9.72 -11.64 0.95
N ASP A 31 -8.64 -11.62 1.72
CA ASP A 31 -8.64 -11.20 3.12
C ASP A 31 -8.54 -9.68 3.22
N THR A 32 -9.30 -9.08 4.14
CA THR A 32 -9.27 -7.63 4.36
C THR A 32 -7.96 -7.15 4.99
N SER A 33 -7.16 -8.06 5.54
CA SER A 33 -5.84 -7.77 6.09
C SER A 33 -4.78 -7.65 4.98
N PHE A 34 -5.09 -8.13 3.76
CA PHE A 34 -4.17 -8.08 2.62
C PHE A 34 -3.77 -6.67 2.25
N ALA A 35 -4.68 -5.70 2.35
CA ALA A 35 -4.41 -4.31 2.05
C ALA A 35 -5.03 -3.41 3.13
N THR A 36 -4.18 -2.73 3.89
CA THR A 36 -4.60 -1.88 5.01
C THR A 36 -4.08 -0.46 4.81
N LYS A 37 -4.95 0.53 4.94
CA LYS A 37 -4.57 1.94 4.89
C LYS A 37 -3.87 2.31 6.20
N GLN A 38 -2.61 2.70 6.11
CA GLN A 38 -1.79 3.06 7.26
C GLN A 38 -1.96 4.53 7.62
N SER A 39 -1.74 5.40 6.63
CA SER A 39 -1.70 6.86 6.83
C SER A 39 -2.12 7.57 5.55
N GLU A 40 -2.48 8.85 5.68
CA GLU A 40 -2.59 9.74 4.53
C GLU A 40 -1.51 10.82 4.62
N VAL A 41 -0.97 11.25 3.48
CA VAL A 41 0.16 12.19 3.39
C VAL A 41 -0.11 13.26 2.35
N ASP A 42 0.51 14.42 2.53
CA ASP A 42 0.37 15.57 1.64
C ASP A 42 1.26 15.46 0.39
N HIS A 43 2.38 14.71 0.51
CA HIS A 43 3.31 14.46 -0.56
C HIS A 43 3.79 13.00 -0.54
N PRO A 44 4.05 12.37 -1.70
CA PRO A 44 4.50 10.98 -1.76
C PRO A 44 5.87 10.75 -1.10
N SER A 45 6.68 11.80 -0.93
CA SER A 45 7.97 11.75 -0.22
C SER A 45 7.82 11.68 1.31
N ASP A 46 6.64 11.98 1.85
CA ASP A 46 6.35 11.86 3.29
C ASP A 46 5.95 10.42 3.65
N ALA A 47 5.62 9.60 2.65
CA ALA A 47 5.36 8.18 2.83
C ALA A 47 6.69 7.41 3.05
N PRO A 48 6.68 6.33 3.86
CA PRO A 48 7.88 5.56 4.15
C PRO A 48 8.57 5.05 2.87
N ASP A 49 9.88 5.18 2.80
CA ASP A 49 10.71 4.65 1.71
C ASP A 49 11.09 3.19 1.88
N GLU A 50 10.92 2.64 3.08
CA GLU A 50 11.28 1.25 3.41
C GLU A 50 10.15 0.59 4.20
N CYS A 51 9.82 -0.65 3.82
CA CYS A 51 8.96 -1.52 4.62
C CYS A 51 9.86 -2.41 5.48
N LEU A 52 9.61 -2.45 6.79
CA LEU A 52 10.46 -3.19 7.74
C LEU A 52 10.28 -4.70 7.63
N GLU A 53 9.12 -5.17 7.17
CA GLU A 53 8.82 -6.58 7.02
C GLU A 53 9.00 -7.04 5.58
N ALA A 54 9.71 -8.16 5.40
CA ALA A 54 10.09 -8.66 4.08
C ALA A 54 8.91 -9.19 3.25
N ALA A 55 7.76 -9.46 3.88
CA ALA A 55 6.53 -9.91 3.21
C ALA A 55 5.48 -8.78 3.08
N GLU A 56 5.86 -7.55 3.45
CA GLU A 56 4.98 -6.39 3.38
C GLU A 56 5.48 -5.40 2.33
N GLU A 57 4.56 -4.86 1.53
CA GLU A 57 4.80 -3.82 0.55
C GLU A 57 4.03 -2.56 0.95
N LEU A 58 4.63 -1.37 0.81
CA LEU A 58 3.92 -0.11 0.98
C LEU A 58 3.67 0.53 -0.38
N VAL A 59 2.41 0.81 -0.67
CA VAL A 59 1.99 1.46 -1.92
C VAL A 59 1.31 2.77 -1.59
N VAL A 60 1.72 3.83 -2.27
CA VAL A 60 1.08 5.13 -2.15
C VAL A 60 0.11 5.32 -3.31
N TYR A 61 -1.15 5.60 -3.01
CA TYR A 61 -2.18 5.93 -3.97
C TYR A 61 -2.52 7.42 -3.95
N ASP A 62 -2.87 7.97 -5.10
CA ASP A 62 -3.50 9.28 -5.22
C ASP A 62 -5.04 9.19 -5.07
N GLN A 63 -5.70 10.34 -5.05
CA GLN A 63 -7.16 10.48 -4.91
C GLN A 63 -7.96 9.76 -6.00
N VAL A 64 -7.40 9.61 -7.21
CA VAL A 64 -8.04 8.85 -8.31
C VAL A 64 -7.66 7.37 -8.32
N GLY A 65 -6.93 6.90 -7.30
CA GLY A 65 -6.54 5.50 -7.14
C GLY A 65 -5.37 5.08 -8.03
N ARG A 66 -4.57 6.01 -8.54
CA ARG A 66 -3.31 5.66 -9.21
C ARG A 66 -2.23 5.46 -8.18
N MET A 67 -1.49 4.39 -8.38
CA MET A 67 -0.26 4.10 -7.66
C MET A 67 0.82 5.11 -8.08
N VAL A 68 1.32 5.89 -7.12
CA VAL A 68 2.34 6.93 -7.35
C VAL A 68 3.71 6.55 -6.82
N LYS A 69 3.77 5.68 -5.80
CA LYS A 69 5.00 5.16 -5.21
C LYS A 69 4.78 3.73 -4.74
N ARG A 70 5.80 2.90 -4.89
CA ARG A 70 5.89 1.56 -4.32
C ARG A 70 7.18 1.44 -3.55
N THR A 71 7.07 0.92 -2.36
CA THR A 71 8.18 0.47 -1.56
C THR A 71 8.01 -1.04 -1.46
N ASP A 72 8.79 -1.75 -2.27
CA ASP A 72 8.93 -3.19 -2.14
C ASP A 72 9.58 -3.49 -0.79
N GLY A 73 9.19 -4.58 -0.14
CA GLY A 73 9.94 -5.10 1.00
C GLY A 73 11.39 -5.39 0.59
N SER A 74 12.27 -5.71 1.54
CA SER A 74 13.70 -5.97 1.30
C SER A 74 13.98 -7.25 0.48
N VAL A 75 13.12 -7.60 -0.48
CA VAL A 75 13.33 -8.60 -1.52
C VAL A 75 13.57 -7.85 -2.83
N ALA A 76 14.62 -7.03 -2.86
CA ALA A 76 15.29 -6.80 -4.13
C ALA A 76 15.69 -8.21 -4.66
N PRO A 77 15.28 -8.61 -5.87
CA PRO A 77 15.93 -9.75 -6.49
C PRO A 77 17.41 -9.37 -6.57
N SER A 78 18.23 -10.05 -5.77
CA SER A 78 19.68 -9.96 -5.91
C SER A 78 19.96 -10.21 -7.38
N VAL A 79 20.51 -9.19 -8.04
CA VAL A 79 20.89 -9.22 -9.45
C VAL A 79 21.44 -10.61 -9.78
N LEU A 80 20.76 -11.34 -10.67
CA LEU A 80 21.28 -12.58 -11.21
C LEU A 80 22.60 -12.23 -11.91
N PHE A 81 23.72 -12.61 -11.28
CA PHE A 81 25.06 -12.58 -11.88
C PHE A 81 25.17 -13.59 -13.02
#